data_AF-A0A537PVM0-F1
#
_entry.id   AF-A0A537PVM0-F1
#
_cell.length_a   1.000
_cell.length_b   1.000
_cell.length_c   1.000
_cell.angle_alpha   90.00
_cell.angle_beta   90.00
_cell.angle_gamma   90.00
#
_symmetry.space_group_name_H-M   'P 1'
#
loop_
_entity.id
_entity.type
_entity.pdbx_description
1 polymer ?
#
loop_
_entity_poly.entity_id
_entity_poly.type
_entity_poly.pdbx_seq_one_letter_code
_entity_poly.pdbx_strand_id
1 'polypeptide(L)' 'MAKKRAKRRGWTSKDVRELKSQARARTPAREIGRKLGRTEGAVRQKAYAEGVSFNSRTRARRKRRK' A
#
# COMPACT_ATOMS: atom_id res chain seq x y z
N MET A 1 6.31 5.08 -29.91
CA MET A 1 6.15 3.65 -29.55
C MET A 1 5.22 3.53 -28.35
N ALA A 2 4.08 2.84 -28.49
CA ALA A 2 3.15 2.62 -27.37
C ALA A 2 3.71 1.55 -26.41
N LYS A 3 3.96 1.91 -25.15
CA LYS A 3 4.46 0.99 -24.12
C LYS A 3 3.39 -0.09 -23.87
N LYS A 4 3.70 -1.37 -24.13
CA LYS A 4 2.80 -2.49 -23.79
C LYS A 4 2.44 -2.40 -22.31
N ARG A 5 1.14 -2.25 -22.00
CA ARG A 5 0.64 -2.22 -20.63
C ARG A 5 0.81 -3.61 -20.03
N ALA A 6 1.64 -3.74 -19.00
CA ALA A 6 1.77 -5.01 -18.27
C ALA A 6 0.40 -5.44 -17.72
N LYS A 7 0.06 -6.73 -17.87
CA LYS A 7 -1.16 -7.32 -17.34
C LYS A 7 -1.22 -7.08 -15.83
N ARG A 8 -2.27 -6.42 -15.35
CA ARG A 8 -2.40 -6.06 -13.92
C ARG A 8 -2.57 -7.36 -13.11
N ARG A 9 -1.56 -7.71 -12.30
CA ARG A 9 -1.67 -8.80 -11.32
C ARG A 9 -2.67 -8.41 -10.24
N GLY A 10 -3.68 -9.24 -10.02
CA GLY A 10 -4.68 -9.05 -8.97
C GLY A 10 -4.03 -9.00 -7.57
N TRP A 11 -4.70 -8.32 -6.63
CA TRP A 11 -4.34 -8.38 -5.22
C TRP A 11 -4.97 -9.62 -4.60
N THR A 12 -4.17 -10.49 -4.03
CA THR A 12 -4.69 -11.61 -3.24
C THR A 12 -5.09 -11.14 -1.85
N SER A 13 -6.01 -11.85 -1.19
CA SER A 13 -6.41 -11.54 0.19
C SER A 13 -5.21 -11.58 1.15
N LYS A 14 -4.24 -12.47 0.90
CA LYS A 14 -2.98 -12.56 1.66
C LYS A 14 -2.15 -11.28 1.50
N ASP A 15 -2.00 -10.79 0.27
CA ASP A 15 -1.28 -9.53 0.00
C ASP A 15 -1.91 -8.34 0.74
N VAL A 16 -3.24 -8.26 0.76
CA VAL A 16 -3.96 -7.18 1.44
C VAL A 16 -3.78 -7.24 2.96
N ARG A 17 -3.83 -8.46 3.53
CA ARG A 17 -3.61 -8.66 4.96
C ARG A 17 -2.20 -8.28 5.38
N GLU A 18 -1.20 -8.67 4.58
CA GLU A 18 0.20 -8.36 4.84
C GLU A 18 0.48 -6.85 4.68
N LEU A 19 -0.08 -6.22 3.64
CA LEU A 19 -0.01 -4.77 3.46
C LEU A 19 -0.60 -4.02 4.66
N LYS A 20 -1.75 -4.45 5.19
CA LYS A 20 -2.36 -3.84 6.39
C LYS A 20 -1.51 -4.05 7.64
N SER A 21 -0.91 -5.22 7.81
CA SER A 21 -0.01 -5.53 8.93
C SER A 21 1.25 -4.64 8.90
N GLN A 22 1.90 -4.55 7.74
CA GLN A 22 3.09 -3.73 7.55
C GLN A 22 2.80 -2.23 7.63
N ALA A 23 1.62 -1.79 7.19
CA ALA A 23 1.17 -0.41 7.39
C ALA A 23 1.03 -0.06 8.88
N ARG A 24 0.51 -0.97 9.71
CA ARG A 24 0.45 -0.78 11.17
C ARG A 24 1.84 -0.72 11.80
N ALA A 25 2.79 -1.50 11.27
CA ALA A 25 4.20 -1.45 11.66
C ALA A 25 4.96 -0.22 11.13
N ARG A 26 4.27 0.71 10.45
CA ARG A 26 4.83 1.97 9.89
C ARG A 26 5.95 1.72 8.88
N THR A 27 5.90 0.57 8.21
CA THR A 27 6.87 0.19 7.18
C THR A 27 6.66 1.05 5.93
N PRO A 28 7.72 1.63 5.33
CA PRO A 28 7.61 2.39 4.10
C PRO A 28 7.06 1.56 2.93
N ALA A 29 6.25 2.17 2.06
CA ALA A 29 5.65 1.51 0.89
C ALA A 29 6.70 0.85 -0.04
N ARG A 30 7.92 1.40 -0.08
CA ARG A 30 9.05 0.86 -0.84
C ARG A 30 9.45 -0.54 -0.34
N GLU A 31 9.53 -0.74 0.96
CA GLU A 31 9.90 -2.03 1.55
C GLU A 31 8.78 -3.06 1.41
N ILE A 32 7.54 -2.62 1.59
CA ILE A 32 6.34 -3.46 1.37
C ILE A 32 6.29 -3.93 -0.08
N GLY A 33 6.58 -3.03 -1.03
CA GLY A 33 6.68 -3.38 -2.44
C GLY A 33 7.74 -4.45 -2.71
N ARG A 34 8.94 -4.30 -2.12
CA ARG A 34 10.01 -5.31 -2.22
C ARG A 34 9.58 -6.67 -1.67
N LYS A 35 8.92 -6.70 -0.51
CA LYS A 35 8.43 -7.96 0.10
C LYS A 35 7.33 -8.64 -0.71
N LEU A 36 6.40 -7.86 -1.27
CA LEU A 36 5.26 -8.37 -2.04
C LEU A 36 5.58 -8.57 -3.53
N GLY A 37 6.81 -8.27 -3.98
CA GLY A 37 7.18 -8.26 -5.39
C GLY A 37 6.35 -7.29 -6.23
N ARG A 38 5.92 -6.16 -5.64
CA ARG A 38 5.12 -5.12 -6.31
C ARG A 38 5.87 -3.78 -6.32
N THR A 39 5.51 -2.91 -7.26
CA THR A 39 6.05 -1.55 -7.31
C THR A 39 5.51 -0.71 -6.15
N GLU A 40 6.32 0.24 -5.67
CA GLU A 40 5.91 1.16 -4.61
C GLU A 40 4.61 1.92 -4.97
N GLY A 41 4.47 2.33 -6.23
CA GLY A 41 3.26 3.00 -6.72
C GLY A 41 2.01 2.11 -6.62
N ALA A 42 2.12 0.82 -6.94
CA ALA A 42 1.01 -0.12 -6.80
C ALA A 42 0.61 -0.31 -5.32
N VAL A 43 1.61 -0.39 -4.42
CA VAL A 43 1.38 -0.50 -2.97
C VAL A 43 0.70 0.76 -2.43
N ARG A 44 1.15 1.96 -2.82
CA ARG A 44 0.52 3.24 -2.43
C ARG A 44 -0.93 3.34 -2.92
N GLN A 45 -1.19 2.97 -4.18
CA GLN A 45 -2.56 2.96 -4.72
C GLN A 45 -3.46 1.98 -3.97
N LYS A 46 -2.96 0.76 -3.70
CA LYS A 46 -3.76 -0.22 -2.96
C LYS A 46 -4.03 0.24 -1.53
N ALA A 47 -3.05 0.83 -0.87
CA ALA A 47 -3.22 1.35 0.48
C ALA A 47 -4.22 2.49 0.55
N TYR A 48 -4.21 3.38 -0.46
CA TYR A 48 -5.23 4.41 -0.62
C TYR A 48 -6.63 3.80 -0.76
N ALA A 49 -6.78 2.77 -1.61
CA ALA A 49 -8.04 2.06 -1.78
C ALA A 49 -8.50 1.31 -0.50
N GLU A 50 -7.56 0.80 0.29
CA GLU A 50 -7.81 0.11 1.56
C GLU A 50 -7.91 1.08 2.76
N GLY A 51 -7.75 2.39 2.55
CA GLY A 51 -7.79 3.41 3.60
C GLY A 51 -6.66 3.36 4.63
N VAL A 52 -5.53 2.71 4.31
CA VAL A 52 -4.36 2.60 5.19
C VAL A 52 -3.22 3.51 4.73
N SER A 53 -2.52 4.12 5.68
CA SER A 53 -1.38 4.99 5.41
C SER A 53 -0.07 4.39 5.93
N PHE A 54 0.97 4.42 5.10
CA PHE A 54 2.33 4.02 5.47
C PHE A 54 3.14 5.14 6.13
N ASN A 55 2.49 6.24 6.52
CA ASN A 55 3.19 7.44 6.91
C ASN A 55 3.88 7.23 8.28
N SER A 56 5.21 7.25 8.29
CA SER A 56 5.99 7.36 9.52
C SER A 56 5.71 8.71 10.22
N ARG A 57 5.38 9.76 9.46
CA ARG A 57 4.92 11.04 10.00
C ARG A 57 3.59 10.80 10.70
N THR A 58 3.62 10.92 12.02
CA THR A 58 2.48 10.99 12.92
C THR A 58 1.45 11.97 12.37
N ARG A 59 0.49 11.49 11.57
CA ARG A 59 -0.78 12.18 11.45
C ARG A 59 -1.51 11.84 12.75
N ALA A 60 -1.19 12.58 13.81
CA ALA A 60 -1.94 12.58 15.06
C ALA A 60 -3.42 12.47 14.68
N ARG A 61 -4.07 11.41 15.19
CA ARG A 61 -5.47 11.03 14.93
C ARG A 61 -6.28 12.25 14.49
N ARG A 62 -6.48 12.43 13.17
CA ARG A 62 -7.51 13.34 12.70
C ARG A 62 -8.81 12.62 13.04
N LYS A 63 -9.27 12.76 14.29
CA LYS A 63 -10.59 12.34 14.75
C LYS A 63 -11.53 12.89 13.68
N ARG A 64 -12.07 12.01 12.83
CA ARG A 64 -13.24 12.34 12.02
C ARG A 64 -14.33 12.64 13.05
N ARG A 65 -14.50 13.92 13.36
CA ARG A 65 -15.70 14.42 14.05
C ARG A 65 -16.87 14.04 13.14
N LYS A 66 -17.79 13.27 13.69
CA LYS A 66 -19.11 13.02 13.12
C LYS A 66 -19.97 14.24 13.41
#